data_AF-A0A2E7HH93-F1
#
_entry.id   AF-A0A2E7HH93-F1
#
_cell.length_a   1.000
_cell.length_b   1.000
_cell.length_c   1.000
_cell.angle_alpha   90.00
_cell.angle_beta   90.00
_cell.angle_gamma   90.00
#
_symmetry.space_group_name_H-M   'P 1'
#
loop_
_entity.id
_entity.type
_entity.pdbx_description
1 polymer ?
#
loop_
_entity_poly.entity_id
_entity_poly.type
_entity_poly.pdbx_seq_one_letter_code
_entity_poly.pdbx_strand_id
1 'polypeptide(L)'
;MTRENDASIALTSASSDSERRARPLTFFFGTREQPCPYLPDRLESKVVTDLSGSHAQQLHDELTLAGFRRSHNLVYRPACKGCSACVPVRIPVEQFEASRSQRRNLRINSDLHVEAVTAQATLEHYGLFDRYQQARHQGGGMSTMSFDDYRAMVEETPVETRLVEVRDTVGELLAVSLSDWLGDGLSGIYKYFTPDQGHRSFGTFLILWHIQEARRAGLPYVYLGYWIADCSKMSYKTRFQPLEELTDDGWALMAPET
;
A
#
# COMPACT_ATOMS: atom_id res chain seq x y z
N MET A 1 40.13 -68.06 -21.24
CA MET A 1 39.42 -67.92 -22.53
C MET A 1 38.01 -67.46 -22.23
N THR A 2 37.70 -66.21 -22.61
CA THR A 2 36.39 -65.69 -23.09
C THR A 2 35.09 -66.10 -22.39
N ARG A 3 34.35 -65.11 -21.87
CA ARG A 3 33.03 -64.64 -22.37
C ARG A 3 32.48 -63.55 -21.44
N GLU A 4 32.33 -62.34 -21.97
CA GLU A 4 31.05 -61.68 -22.32
C GLU A 4 30.55 -60.83 -21.14
N ASN A 5 30.88 -59.54 -21.19
CA ASN A 5 30.34 -58.51 -20.33
C ASN A 5 29.32 -57.74 -21.16
N ASP A 6 28.04 -57.92 -20.83
CA ASP A 6 26.91 -57.37 -21.56
C ASP A 6 26.71 -55.90 -21.20
N ALA A 7 26.64 -55.06 -22.23
CA ALA A 7 26.47 -53.62 -22.11
C ALA A 7 24.98 -53.27 -22.01
N SER A 8 24.57 -52.67 -20.89
CA SER A 8 23.33 -51.89 -20.83
C SER A 8 23.64 -50.46 -20.40
N ILE A 9 23.52 -49.55 -21.37
CA ILE A 9 23.61 -48.11 -21.18
C ILE A 9 22.30 -47.65 -20.55
N ALA A 10 22.32 -47.31 -19.27
CA ALA A 10 21.23 -46.58 -18.62
C ALA A 10 21.39 -45.08 -18.94
N LEU A 11 20.41 -44.54 -19.66
CA LEU A 11 20.21 -43.12 -19.91
C LEU A 11 20.00 -42.36 -18.59
N THR A 12 20.99 -41.58 -18.16
CA THR A 12 20.77 -40.42 -17.28
C THR A 12 20.60 -39.18 -18.14
N SER A 13 19.35 -38.84 -18.50
CA SER A 13 19.03 -37.50 -18.98
C SER A 13 18.92 -36.58 -17.77
N ALA A 14 19.97 -35.78 -17.54
CA ALA A 14 19.90 -34.63 -16.66
C ALA A 14 18.81 -33.68 -17.18
N SER A 15 17.81 -33.43 -16.34
CA SER A 15 16.82 -32.38 -16.54
C SER A 15 17.50 -31.02 -16.32
N SER A 16 17.87 -30.34 -17.40
CA SER A 16 18.26 -28.93 -17.36
C SER A 16 17.82 -28.23 -18.63
N ASP A 17 16.67 -27.57 -18.56
CA ASP A 17 16.35 -26.31 -19.25
C ASP A 17 14.83 -26.13 -19.25
N SER A 18 14.29 -25.55 -18.18
CA SER A 18 12.95 -24.93 -18.24
C SER A 18 13.08 -23.44 -17.95
N GLU A 19 13.18 -22.68 -19.05
CA GLU A 19 12.57 -21.36 -19.24
C GLU A 19 13.09 -20.18 -18.38
N ARG A 20 14.18 -19.55 -18.83
CA ARG A 20 14.31 -18.09 -18.70
C ARG A 20 13.29 -17.42 -19.62
N ARG A 21 12.05 -17.31 -19.15
CA ARG A 21 11.03 -16.48 -19.81
C ARG A 21 11.56 -15.04 -19.84
N ALA A 22 11.71 -14.46 -21.03
CA ALA A 22 12.17 -13.07 -21.17
C ALA A 22 11.25 -12.15 -20.36
N ARG A 23 11.80 -11.40 -19.39
CA ARG A 23 11.01 -10.42 -18.64
C ARG A 23 10.48 -9.37 -19.62
N PRO A 24 9.18 -9.06 -19.62
CA PRO A 24 8.64 -8.03 -20.49
C PRO A 24 9.32 -6.68 -20.22
N LEU A 25 9.52 -5.88 -21.27
CA LEU A 25 10.10 -4.54 -21.14
C LEU A 25 9.16 -3.63 -20.37
N THR A 26 9.66 -2.99 -19.30
CA THR A 26 8.94 -1.97 -18.54
C THR A 26 9.32 -0.58 -19.06
N PHE A 27 8.34 0.19 -19.51
CA PHE A 27 8.54 1.56 -19.97
C PHE A 27 8.18 2.55 -18.86
N PHE A 28 9.06 3.53 -18.63
CA PHE A 28 8.84 4.60 -17.67
C PHE A 28 8.62 5.92 -18.40
N PHE A 29 7.64 6.70 -17.93
CA PHE A 29 7.26 7.98 -18.51
C PHE A 29 7.34 9.08 -17.44
N GLY A 30 7.82 10.26 -17.83
CA GLY A 30 7.77 11.45 -16.96
C GLY A 30 6.47 12.22 -17.15
N THR A 31 5.86 12.69 -16.06
CA THR A 31 4.74 13.63 -16.12
C THR A 31 5.23 15.06 -16.28
N ARG A 32 4.35 15.94 -16.78
CA ARG A 32 4.60 17.39 -16.74
C ARG A 32 4.59 17.89 -15.29
N GLU A 33 5.26 19.01 -15.07
CA GLU A 33 5.22 19.71 -13.78
C GLU A 33 3.82 20.28 -13.52
N GLN A 34 3.31 20.08 -12.31
CA GLN A 34 2.01 20.56 -11.82
C GLN A 34 2.20 21.13 -10.39
N PRO A 35 1.28 21.94 -9.85
CA PRO A 35 1.36 22.38 -8.46
C PRO A 35 1.46 21.20 -7.48
N CYS A 36 2.40 21.25 -6.54
CA CYS A 36 2.57 20.20 -5.54
C CYS A 36 1.38 20.15 -4.58
N PRO A 37 0.78 18.98 -4.33
CA PRO A 37 -0.37 18.85 -3.43
C PRO A 37 0.01 18.92 -1.94
N TYR A 38 1.29 18.82 -1.61
CA TYR A 38 1.78 18.75 -0.22
C TYR A 38 2.47 20.03 0.25
N LEU A 39 3.27 20.64 -0.62
CA LEU A 39 4.09 21.81 -0.28
C LEU A 39 3.65 22.99 -1.15
N PRO A 40 3.14 24.08 -0.53
CA PRO A 40 2.84 25.32 -1.25
C PRO A 40 4.07 25.82 -2.02
N ASP A 41 3.83 26.47 -3.16
CA ASP A 41 4.86 27.10 -4.00
C ASP A 41 5.93 26.15 -4.59
N ARG A 42 5.69 24.83 -4.50
CA ARG A 42 6.49 23.80 -5.16
C ARG A 42 5.75 23.21 -6.34
N LEU A 43 6.50 22.68 -7.30
CA LEU A 43 5.96 21.88 -8.39
C LEU A 43 6.24 20.39 -8.13
N GLU A 44 5.32 19.54 -8.56
CA GLU A 44 5.49 18.11 -8.62
C GLU A 44 5.61 17.60 -10.06
N SER A 45 6.44 16.59 -10.24
CA SER A 45 6.48 15.72 -11.40
C SER A 45 6.70 14.28 -10.92
N LYS A 46 6.30 13.31 -11.73
CA LYS A 46 6.36 11.88 -11.38
C LYS A 46 7.01 11.12 -12.52
N VAL A 47 7.72 10.05 -12.17
CA VAL A 47 7.97 8.95 -13.09
C VAL A 47 6.86 7.94 -12.88
N VAL A 48 6.23 7.49 -13.97
CA VAL A 48 5.10 6.57 -13.96
C VAL A 48 5.35 5.38 -14.88
N THR A 49 4.79 4.23 -14.53
CA THR A 49 4.66 3.08 -15.41
C THR A 49 3.32 2.40 -15.17
N ASP A 50 2.89 1.61 -16.14
CA ASP A 50 1.66 0.84 -16.09
C ASP A 50 1.93 -0.55 -15.54
N LEU A 51 1.01 -1.04 -14.71
CA LEU A 51 0.94 -2.42 -14.29
C LEU A 51 -0.04 -3.15 -15.19
N SER A 52 0.44 -4.12 -15.96
CA SER A 52 -0.42 -4.93 -16.81
C SER A 52 0.13 -6.34 -17.03
N GLY A 53 -0.78 -7.23 -17.42
CA GLY A 53 -0.46 -8.62 -17.71
C GLY A 53 -0.10 -9.45 -16.47
N SER A 54 0.35 -10.68 -16.73
CA SER A 54 0.59 -11.69 -15.68
C SER A 54 1.75 -11.38 -14.73
N HIS A 55 2.60 -10.40 -15.03
CA HIS A 55 3.74 -10.00 -14.20
C HIS A 55 3.45 -8.75 -13.34
N ALA A 56 2.23 -8.19 -13.42
CA ALA A 56 1.87 -6.96 -12.73
C ALA A 56 2.12 -7.02 -11.22
N GLN A 57 1.77 -8.13 -10.55
CA GLN A 57 2.01 -8.31 -9.12
C GLN A 57 3.50 -8.25 -8.78
N GLN A 58 4.33 -9.04 -9.46
CA GLN A 58 5.77 -9.06 -9.18
C GLN A 58 6.42 -7.70 -9.45
N LEU A 59 6.04 -7.04 -10.55
CA LEU A 59 6.53 -5.69 -10.85
C LEU A 59 6.10 -4.69 -9.78
N HIS A 60 4.87 -4.81 -9.26
CA HIS A 60 4.39 -3.95 -8.18
C HIS A 60 5.21 -4.13 -6.90
N ASP A 61 5.47 -5.37 -6.50
CA ASP A 61 6.29 -5.69 -5.33
C ASP A 61 7.71 -5.11 -5.47
N GLU A 62 8.36 -5.33 -6.62
CA GLU A 62 9.70 -4.80 -6.93
C GLU A 62 9.72 -3.26 -6.89
N LEU A 63 8.71 -2.59 -7.46
CA LEU A 63 8.65 -1.14 -7.50
C LEU A 63 8.28 -0.51 -6.16
N THR A 64 7.44 -1.15 -5.35
CA THR A 64 7.14 -0.66 -3.99
C THR A 64 8.37 -0.70 -3.10
N LEU A 65 9.21 -1.74 -3.21
CA LEU A 65 10.53 -1.78 -2.56
C LEU A 65 11.45 -0.63 -3.00
N ALA A 66 11.35 -0.22 -4.27
CA ALA A 66 12.07 0.93 -4.84
C ALA A 66 11.41 2.30 -4.55
N GLY A 67 10.39 2.32 -3.68
CA GLY A 67 9.74 3.53 -3.21
C GLY A 67 8.63 4.06 -4.13
N PHE A 68 8.13 3.27 -5.07
CA PHE A 68 6.95 3.64 -5.87
C PHE A 68 5.65 3.39 -5.09
N ARG A 69 4.62 4.17 -5.43
CA ARG A 69 3.24 3.98 -4.95
C ARG A 69 2.30 3.74 -6.11
N ARG A 70 1.16 3.11 -5.83
CA ARG A 70 0.14 2.80 -6.84
C ARG A 70 -1.06 3.75 -6.78
N SER A 71 -1.69 3.98 -7.93
CA SER A 71 -3.02 4.55 -8.09
C SER A 71 -3.63 3.98 -9.37
N HIS A 72 -4.78 3.29 -9.26
CA HIS A 72 -5.35 2.49 -10.36
C HIS A 72 -4.30 1.50 -10.90
N ASN A 73 -4.27 1.26 -12.20
CA ASN A 73 -3.24 0.46 -12.87
C ASN A 73 -1.86 1.15 -12.96
N LEU A 74 -1.68 2.37 -12.45
CA LEU A 74 -0.40 3.09 -12.54
C LEU A 74 0.40 2.99 -11.25
N VAL A 75 1.72 2.86 -11.38
CA VAL A 75 2.67 3.05 -10.28
C VAL A 75 3.58 4.22 -10.56
N TYR A 76 3.85 5.01 -9.52
CA TYR A 76 4.54 6.29 -9.64
C TYR A 76 5.51 6.55 -8.49
N ARG A 77 6.56 7.31 -8.81
CA ARG A 77 7.50 7.90 -7.84
C ARG A 77 7.70 9.39 -8.16
N PRO A 78 7.65 10.29 -7.15
CA PRO A 78 8.01 11.69 -7.33
C PRO A 78 9.41 11.83 -7.94
N ALA A 79 9.54 12.71 -8.92
CA ALA A 79 10.78 13.01 -9.65
C ALA A 79 10.96 14.52 -9.81
N CYS A 80 10.57 15.26 -8.78
CA CYS A 80 10.55 16.72 -8.75
C CYS A 80 11.96 17.30 -8.86
N LYS A 81 12.14 18.36 -9.66
CA LYS A 81 13.44 19.03 -9.81
C LYS A 81 13.85 19.70 -8.49
N GLY A 82 15.00 19.29 -7.94
CA GLY A 82 15.58 19.90 -6.74
C GLY A 82 14.75 19.70 -5.47
N CYS A 83 13.95 18.63 -5.39
CA CYS A 83 13.12 18.32 -4.22
C CYS A 83 13.12 16.81 -3.96
N SER A 84 13.44 16.43 -2.72
CA SER A 84 13.42 15.06 -2.20
C SER A 84 12.48 14.90 -1.00
N ALA A 85 11.52 15.81 -0.83
CA ALA A 85 10.68 15.88 0.37
C ALA A 85 9.74 14.67 0.55
N CYS A 86 9.39 13.97 -0.53
CA CYS A 86 8.53 12.79 -0.49
C CYS A 86 9.36 11.54 -0.19
N VAL A 87 9.43 11.16 1.09
CA VAL A 87 10.22 10.02 1.57
C VAL A 87 9.32 8.79 1.74
N PRO A 88 9.52 7.68 1.00
CA PRO A 88 8.80 6.44 1.25
C PRO A 88 9.08 5.93 2.67
N VAL A 89 8.04 5.54 3.39
CA VAL A 89 8.17 4.99 4.74
C VAL A 89 7.35 3.71 4.92
N ARG A 90 7.88 2.81 5.75
CA ARG A 90 7.23 1.53 6.12
C ARG A 90 7.50 1.18 7.59
N ILE A 91 6.63 0.36 8.17
CA ILE A 91 6.78 -0.14 9.54
C ILE A 91 7.35 -1.56 9.46
N PRO A 92 8.50 -1.87 10.09
CA PRO A 92 8.95 -3.24 10.30
C PRO A 92 8.07 -3.90 11.39
N VAL A 93 7.20 -4.80 10.96
CA VAL A 93 6.07 -5.33 11.73
C VAL A 93 6.51 -6.12 12.96
N GLU A 94 7.60 -6.88 12.87
CA GLU A 94 8.11 -7.68 13.99
C GLU A 94 8.61 -6.81 15.14
N GLN A 95 9.17 -5.64 14.84
CA GLN A 95 9.74 -4.72 15.83
C GLN A 95 8.69 -3.73 16.37
N PHE A 96 7.49 -3.70 15.78
CA PHE A 96 6.46 -2.73 16.16
C PHE A 96 5.80 -3.03 17.51
N GLU A 97 5.94 -2.06 18.41
CA GLU A 97 5.25 -2.04 19.70
C GLU A 97 4.25 -0.88 19.77
N ALA A 98 2.96 -1.21 19.95
CA ALA A 98 1.93 -0.19 20.09
C ALA A 98 2.14 0.63 21.36
N SER A 99 2.20 1.95 21.25
CA SER A 99 2.27 2.90 22.37
C SER A 99 1.02 2.87 23.26
N ARG A 100 1.05 3.55 24.41
CA ARG A 100 -0.10 3.62 25.33
C ARG A 100 -1.37 4.17 24.67
N SER A 101 -1.24 5.19 23.80
CA SER A 101 -2.38 5.78 23.09
C SER A 101 -2.92 4.84 22.00
N GLN A 102 -2.04 4.14 21.28
CA GLN A 102 -2.42 3.12 20.29
C GLN A 102 -3.11 1.92 20.95
N ARG A 103 -2.61 1.42 22.10
CA ARG A 103 -3.29 0.38 22.88
C ARG A 103 -4.67 0.82 23.37
N ARG A 104 -4.82 2.08 23.80
CA ARG A 104 -6.13 2.66 24.13
C ARG A 104 -7.05 2.71 22.92
N ASN A 105 -6.53 3.07 21.75
CA ASN A 105 -7.30 3.11 20.51
C ASN A 105 -7.81 1.72 20.10
N LEU A 106 -6.97 0.69 20.19
CA LEU A 106 -7.39 -0.70 19.97
C LEU A 106 -8.50 -1.12 20.93
N ARG A 107 -8.38 -0.78 22.21
CA ARG A 107 -9.40 -1.13 23.21
C ARG A 107 -10.74 -0.42 23.00
N ILE A 108 -10.75 0.82 22.54
CA ILE A 108 -12.00 1.55 22.26
C ILE A 108 -12.74 0.94 21.06
N ASN A 109 -12.02 0.28 20.16
CA ASN A 109 -12.56 -0.31 18.94
C ASN A 109 -12.65 -1.84 19.01
N SER A 110 -12.59 -2.44 20.20
CA SER A 110 -12.63 -3.90 20.36
C SER A 110 -14.00 -4.51 20.11
N ASP A 111 -15.03 -3.67 20.03
CA ASP A 111 -16.41 -4.02 19.69
C ASP A 111 -16.63 -4.19 18.18
N LEU A 112 -15.68 -3.75 17.35
CA LEU A 112 -15.84 -3.70 15.90
C LEU A 112 -15.49 -5.02 15.23
N HIS A 113 -16.24 -5.36 14.19
CA HIS A 113 -15.90 -6.41 13.25
C HIS A 113 -15.04 -5.84 12.12
N VAL A 114 -13.94 -6.52 11.77
CA VAL A 114 -13.04 -6.08 10.69
C VAL A 114 -12.76 -7.25 9.77
N GLU A 115 -12.99 -7.05 8.47
CA GLU A 115 -12.84 -8.08 7.45
C GLU A 115 -12.18 -7.51 6.19
N ALA A 116 -11.27 -8.27 5.58
CA ALA A 116 -10.72 -7.96 4.26
C ALA A 116 -11.51 -8.70 3.18
N VAL A 117 -12.29 -7.95 2.41
CA VAL A 117 -13.14 -8.45 1.34
C VAL A 117 -12.56 -8.12 -0.04
N THR A 118 -13.08 -8.78 -1.08
CA THR A 118 -12.74 -8.46 -2.47
C THR A 118 -12.91 -6.97 -2.76
N ALA A 119 -12.01 -6.38 -3.55
CA ALA A 119 -12.11 -5.00 -3.98
C ALA A 119 -13.24 -4.81 -5.01
N GLN A 120 -14.48 -4.86 -4.54
CA GLN A 120 -15.69 -4.58 -5.31
C GLN A 120 -16.37 -3.33 -4.73
N ALA A 121 -16.61 -2.35 -5.59
CA ALA A 121 -17.25 -1.12 -5.19
C ALA A 121 -18.76 -1.33 -4.98
N THR A 122 -19.27 -0.82 -3.86
CA THR A 122 -20.71 -0.82 -3.56
C THR A 122 -21.18 0.60 -3.32
N LEU A 123 -22.49 0.83 -3.44
CA LEU A 123 -23.08 2.14 -3.12
C LEU A 123 -22.94 2.49 -1.62
N GLU A 124 -22.90 1.48 -0.72
CA GLU A 124 -22.63 1.70 0.70
C GLU A 124 -21.21 2.24 0.91
N HIS A 125 -20.22 1.61 0.26
CA HIS A 125 -18.84 2.08 0.27
C HIS A 125 -18.73 3.52 -0.22
N TYR A 126 -19.35 3.82 -1.36
CA TYR A 126 -19.32 5.15 -1.95
C TYR A 126 -20.03 6.18 -1.07
N GLY A 127 -21.17 5.84 -0.45
CA GLY A 127 -21.88 6.73 0.46
C GLY A 127 -21.02 7.13 1.67
N LEU A 128 -20.25 6.19 2.23
CA LEU A 128 -19.29 6.50 3.29
C LEU A 128 -18.12 7.34 2.78
N PHE A 129 -17.59 7.01 1.60
CA PHE A 129 -16.52 7.75 0.94
C PHE A 129 -16.90 9.21 0.70
N ASP A 130 -18.03 9.48 0.05
CA ASP A 130 -18.50 10.84 -0.25
C ASP A 130 -18.69 11.65 1.04
N ARG A 131 -19.39 11.09 2.06
CA ARG A 131 -19.52 11.76 3.36
C ARG A 131 -18.18 12.13 3.98
N TYR A 132 -17.20 11.22 3.95
CA TYR A 132 -15.86 11.49 4.45
C TYR A 132 -15.16 12.61 3.66
N GLN A 133 -15.26 12.57 2.32
CA GLN A 133 -14.68 13.57 1.44
C GLN A 133 -15.27 14.96 1.66
N GLN A 134 -16.60 15.08 1.74
CA GLN A 134 -17.25 16.37 2.01
C GLN A 134 -16.87 16.91 3.39
N ALA A 135 -16.75 16.06 4.41
CA ALA A 135 -16.46 16.48 5.78
C ALA A 135 -15.00 16.90 6.00
N ARG A 136 -14.02 16.24 5.36
CA ARG A 136 -12.58 16.44 5.63
C ARG A 136 -11.78 17.05 4.48
N HIS A 137 -12.28 16.96 3.26
CA HIS A 137 -11.54 17.27 2.04
C HIS A 137 -12.37 18.11 1.06
N GLN A 138 -13.26 18.97 1.59
CA GLN A 138 -14.06 19.88 0.77
C GLN A 138 -13.16 20.70 -0.17
N GLY A 139 -13.46 20.66 -1.47
CA GLY A 139 -12.68 21.35 -2.52
C GLY A 139 -11.43 20.59 -2.99
N GLY A 140 -11.17 19.39 -2.49
CA GLY A 140 -10.13 18.50 -3.01
C GLY A 140 -10.61 17.71 -4.23
N GLY A 141 -9.70 17.28 -5.12
CA GLY A 141 -10.08 16.59 -6.36
C GLY A 141 -10.91 15.30 -6.16
N MET A 142 -10.78 14.65 -5.01
CA MET A 142 -11.57 13.46 -4.68
C MET A 142 -12.97 13.76 -4.14
N SER A 143 -13.28 15.01 -3.73
CA SER A 143 -14.63 15.38 -3.26
C SER A 143 -15.62 15.60 -4.40
N THR A 144 -15.15 15.53 -5.65
CA THR A 144 -15.97 15.65 -6.87
C THR A 144 -16.05 14.34 -7.65
N MET A 145 -15.50 13.25 -7.11
CA MET A 145 -15.58 11.93 -7.73
C MET A 145 -17.01 11.40 -7.72
N SER A 146 -17.44 10.88 -8.86
CA SER A 146 -18.69 10.12 -8.99
C SER A 146 -18.54 8.69 -8.47
N PHE A 147 -19.64 7.95 -8.42
CA PHE A 147 -19.60 6.51 -8.12
C PHE A 147 -18.74 5.74 -9.15
N ASP A 148 -18.78 6.12 -10.42
CA ASP A 148 -17.99 5.46 -11.46
C ASP A 148 -16.49 5.73 -11.26
N ASP A 149 -16.09 6.94 -10.88
CA ASP A 149 -14.70 7.27 -10.55
C ASP A 149 -14.23 6.49 -9.30
N TYR A 150 -15.08 6.39 -8.29
CA TYR A 150 -14.81 5.59 -7.09
C TYR A 150 -14.67 4.10 -7.44
N ARG A 151 -15.56 3.58 -8.30
CA ARG A 151 -15.50 2.19 -8.77
C ARG A 151 -14.20 1.93 -9.51
N ALA A 152 -13.80 2.81 -10.43
CA ALA A 152 -12.54 2.68 -11.15
C ALA A 152 -11.35 2.60 -10.19
N MET A 153 -11.30 3.49 -9.18
CA MET A 153 -10.24 3.48 -8.16
C MET A 153 -10.14 2.15 -7.39
N VAL A 154 -11.27 1.50 -7.13
CA VAL A 154 -11.35 0.26 -6.34
C VAL A 154 -11.09 -0.98 -7.21
N GLU A 155 -11.72 -1.05 -8.38
CA GLU A 155 -11.82 -2.28 -9.19
C GLU A 155 -10.77 -2.35 -10.30
N GLU A 156 -10.23 -1.23 -10.79
CA GLU A 156 -9.20 -1.22 -11.82
C GLU A 156 -7.82 -1.51 -11.22
N THR A 157 -7.63 -2.76 -10.81
CA THR A 157 -6.40 -3.24 -10.21
C THR A 157 -5.91 -4.53 -10.87
N PRO A 158 -4.64 -4.56 -11.35
CA PRO A 158 -4.01 -5.76 -11.88
C PRO A 158 -3.25 -6.56 -10.81
N VAL A 159 -3.38 -6.17 -9.53
CA VAL A 159 -2.66 -6.73 -8.37
C VAL A 159 -3.65 -7.15 -7.29
N GLU A 160 -3.16 -7.88 -6.28
CA GLU A 160 -3.98 -8.30 -5.15
C GLU A 160 -4.38 -7.09 -4.28
N THR A 161 -5.59 -6.60 -4.52
CA THR A 161 -6.19 -5.48 -3.78
C THR A 161 -7.43 -5.93 -3.05
N ARG A 162 -7.60 -5.48 -1.82
CA ARG A 162 -8.78 -5.76 -0.99
C ARG A 162 -9.32 -4.48 -0.36
N LEU A 163 -10.60 -4.52 0.00
CA LEU A 163 -11.21 -3.54 0.90
C LEU A 163 -11.21 -4.12 2.32
N VAL A 164 -10.68 -3.38 3.27
CA VAL A 164 -10.79 -3.71 4.70
C VAL A 164 -12.00 -2.96 5.25
N GLU A 165 -13.10 -3.67 5.46
CA GLU A 165 -14.32 -3.13 6.04
C GLU A 165 -14.24 -3.16 7.57
N VAL A 166 -14.66 -2.07 8.21
CA VAL A 166 -14.84 -1.99 9.66
C VAL A 166 -16.31 -1.72 9.93
N ARG A 167 -16.97 -2.68 10.56
CA ARG A 167 -18.39 -2.64 10.90
C ARG A 167 -18.60 -2.68 12.41
N ASP A 168 -19.68 -2.05 12.87
CA ASP A 168 -20.10 -2.17 14.27
C ASP A 168 -20.87 -3.46 14.56
N THR A 169 -21.36 -3.61 15.79
CA THR A 169 -22.08 -4.81 16.24
C THR A 169 -23.45 -5.01 15.57
N VAL A 170 -23.99 -3.99 14.90
CA VAL A 170 -25.25 -4.08 14.15
C VAL A 170 -25.04 -4.15 12.63
N GLY A 171 -23.78 -4.12 12.18
CA GLY A 171 -23.38 -4.27 10.78
C GLY A 171 -23.22 -2.96 10.02
N GLU A 172 -23.31 -1.79 10.67
CA GLU A 172 -23.11 -0.50 10.01
C GLU A 172 -21.64 -0.33 9.58
N LEU A 173 -21.41 0.05 8.32
CA LEU A 173 -20.07 0.33 7.81
C LEU A 173 -19.53 1.67 8.35
N LEU A 174 -18.48 1.59 9.18
CA LEU A 174 -17.89 2.74 9.85
C LEU A 174 -16.56 3.20 9.24
N ALA A 175 -15.76 2.30 8.69
CA ALA A 175 -14.50 2.64 8.05
C ALA A 175 -14.14 1.65 6.95
N VAL A 176 -13.36 2.11 5.97
CA VAL A 176 -12.81 1.28 4.91
C VAL A 176 -11.36 1.67 4.63
N SER A 177 -10.52 0.67 4.35
CA SER A 177 -9.20 0.84 3.75
C SER A 177 -9.12 0.10 2.43
N LEU A 178 -8.82 0.81 1.34
CA LEU A 178 -8.38 0.20 0.09
C LEU A 178 -6.87 -0.07 0.20
N SER A 179 -6.48 -1.34 0.10
CA SER A 179 -5.11 -1.78 0.39
C SER A 179 -4.64 -2.88 -0.55
N ASP A 180 -3.34 -2.87 -0.85
CA ASP A 180 -2.65 -3.88 -1.64
C ASP A 180 -1.94 -4.90 -0.74
N TRP A 181 -2.03 -6.16 -1.12
CA TRP A 181 -1.27 -7.28 -0.57
C TRP A 181 -0.03 -7.48 -1.44
N LEU A 182 1.13 -7.25 -0.85
CA LEU A 182 2.43 -7.36 -1.49
C LEU A 182 3.11 -8.65 -1.02
N GLY A 183 4.11 -9.11 -1.77
CA GLY A 183 4.91 -10.27 -1.39
C GLY A 183 5.61 -10.13 -0.02
N ASP A 184 5.83 -8.92 0.48
CA ASP A 184 6.53 -8.63 1.74
C ASP A 184 5.75 -7.72 2.70
N GLY A 185 4.48 -7.41 2.43
CA GLY A 185 3.78 -6.44 3.24
C GLY A 185 2.37 -6.08 2.82
N LEU A 186 1.77 -5.17 3.57
CA LEU A 186 0.51 -4.53 3.22
C LEU A 186 0.74 -3.05 2.91
N SER A 187 0.10 -2.53 1.84
CA SER A 187 0.22 -1.14 1.44
C SER A 187 -1.14 -0.47 1.39
N GLY A 188 -1.33 0.57 2.21
CA GLY A 188 -2.56 1.35 2.19
C GLY A 188 -2.60 2.33 1.02
N ILE A 189 -3.61 2.22 0.15
CA ILE A 189 -3.85 3.17 -0.95
C ILE A 189 -4.65 4.36 -0.44
N TYR A 190 -5.83 4.08 0.11
CA TYR A 190 -6.77 5.09 0.57
C TYR A 190 -7.58 4.60 1.78
N LYS A 191 -7.92 5.52 2.69
CA LYS A 191 -8.69 5.24 3.90
C LYS A 191 -9.76 6.29 4.08
N TYR A 192 -10.98 5.87 4.34
CA TYR A 192 -12.12 6.74 4.59
C TYR A 192 -13.02 6.11 5.65
N PHE A 193 -13.73 6.95 6.40
CA PHE A 193 -14.46 6.51 7.59
C PHE A 193 -15.49 7.54 8.03
N THR A 194 -16.41 7.14 8.89
CA THR A 194 -17.47 8.01 9.36
C THR A 194 -16.88 9.26 10.03
N PRO A 195 -17.36 10.47 9.67
CA PRO A 195 -16.96 11.69 10.36
C PRO A 195 -17.55 11.78 11.77
N ASP A 196 -18.61 11.02 12.05
CA ASP A 196 -19.46 11.17 13.24
C ASP A 196 -18.82 10.59 14.52
N GLN A 197 -17.86 9.67 14.38
CA GLN A 197 -17.23 8.97 15.51
C GLN A 197 -15.74 9.29 15.64
N GLY A 198 -15.38 10.57 15.57
CA GLY A 198 -13.98 11.03 15.61
C GLY A 198 -13.15 10.52 16.81
N HIS A 199 -13.79 10.28 17.96
CA HIS A 199 -13.15 9.74 19.17
C HIS A 199 -12.54 8.33 18.98
N ARG A 200 -13.03 7.56 18.00
CA ARG A 200 -12.52 6.22 17.66
C ARG A 200 -11.22 6.25 16.88
N SER A 201 -10.85 7.39 16.28
CA SER A 201 -9.63 7.57 15.48
C SER A 201 -9.38 6.42 14.48
N PHE A 202 -10.33 6.20 13.57
CA PHE A 202 -10.28 5.08 12.61
C PHE A 202 -9.02 5.06 11.74
N GLY A 203 -8.45 6.22 11.41
CA GLY A 203 -7.17 6.27 10.69
C GLY A 203 -6.04 5.56 11.45
N THR A 204 -5.97 5.76 12.77
CA THR A 204 -5.00 5.06 13.64
C THR A 204 -5.36 3.59 13.75
N PHE A 205 -6.64 3.29 14.00
CA PHE A 205 -7.14 1.92 14.17
C PHE A 205 -6.82 1.05 12.94
N LEU A 206 -7.12 1.54 11.74
CA LEU A 206 -6.84 0.83 10.49
C LEU A 206 -5.35 0.56 10.33
N ILE A 207 -4.45 1.50 10.63
CA ILE A 207 -2.99 1.24 10.55
C ILE A 207 -2.59 0.14 11.54
N LEU A 208 -3.08 0.20 12.79
CA LEU A 208 -2.79 -0.83 13.79
C LEU A 208 -3.35 -2.20 13.37
N TRP A 209 -4.53 -2.24 12.74
CA TRP A 209 -5.09 -3.45 12.18
C TRP A 209 -4.20 -4.02 11.07
N HIS A 210 -3.68 -3.19 10.14
CA HIS A 210 -2.77 -3.66 9.09
C HIS A 210 -1.49 -4.25 9.68
N ILE A 211 -0.95 -3.67 10.74
CA ILE A 211 0.24 -4.21 11.41
C ILE A 211 -0.07 -5.58 12.04
N GLN A 212 -1.23 -5.73 12.68
CA GLN A 212 -1.65 -7.01 13.24
C GLN A 212 -1.88 -8.05 12.15
N GLU A 213 -2.50 -7.66 11.04
CA GLU A 213 -2.79 -8.55 9.91
C GLU A 213 -1.52 -8.98 9.19
N ALA A 214 -0.60 -8.05 8.91
CA ALA A 214 0.71 -8.37 8.38
C ALA A 214 1.46 -9.34 9.30
N ARG A 215 1.39 -9.14 10.62
CA ARG A 215 2.00 -10.06 11.60
C ARG A 215 1.39 -11.45 11.55
N ARG A 216 0.06 -11.57 11.44
CA ARG A 216 -0.63 -12.87 11.30
C ARG A 216 -0.25 -13.58 10.01
N ALA A 217 -0.11 -12.83 8.93
CA ALA A 217 0.28 -13.34 7.62
C ALA A 217 1.79 -13.63 7.48
N GLY A 218 2.61 -13.30 8.49
CA GLY A 218 4.07 -13.43 8.40
C GLY A 218 4.72 -12.42 7.44
N LEU A 219 4.04 -11.31 7.14
CA LEU A 219 4.54 -10.26 6.28
C LEU A 219 5.37 -9.25 7.10
N PRO A 220 6.62 -8.97 6.69
CA PRO A 220 7.54 -8.16 7.49
C PRO A 220 7.19 -6.67 7.53
N TYR A 221 6.42 -6.14 6.57
CA TYR A 221 6.24 -4.69 6.44
C TYR A 221 4.78 -4.22 6.32
N VAL A 222 4.53 -3.00 6.80
CA VAL A 222 3.35 -2.20 6.43
C VAL A 222 3.82 -0.90 5.80
N TYR A 223 3.54 -0.72 4.51
CA TYR A 223 3.89 0.47 3.75
C TYR A 223 2.87 1.59 4.00
N LEU A 224 3.36 2.75 4.49
CA LEU A 224 2.52 3.92 4.75
C LEU A 224 2.54 4.94 3.60
N GLY A 225 3.38 4.73 2.59
CA GLY A 225 3.55 5.64 1.46
C GLY A 225 4.53 6.76 1.78
N TYR A 226 4.34 7.95 1.19
CA TYR A 226 5.26 9.06 1.38
C TYR A 226 4.99 9.81 2.70
N TRP A 227 6.05 10.03 3.48
CA TRP A 227 6.13 11.02 4.52
C TRP A 227 6.78 12.29 3.97
N ILE A 228 6.30 13.45 4.43
CA ILE A 228 6.81 14.77 4.06
C ILE A 228 6.91 15.57 5.36
N ALA A 229 8.12 15.97 5.74
CA ALA A 229 8.41 16.65 7.01
C ALA A 229 7.52 17.88 7.23
N ASP A 230 7.50 18.77 6.23
CA ASP A 230 6.77 20.04 6.31
C ASP A 230 5.27 19.93 5.95
N CYS A 231 4.67 18.73 6.08
CA CYS A 231 3.27 18.50 5.75
C CYS A 231 2.50 17.95 6.96
N SER A 232 1.66 18.79 7.58
CA SER A 232 0.85 18.42 8.75
C SER A 232 -0.05 17.21 8.50
N LYS A 233 -0.60 17.06 7.28
CA LYS A 233 -1.41 15.91 6.87
C LYS A 233 -0.62 14.59 6.91
N MET A 234 0.70 14.64 6.79
CA MET A 234 1.59 13.46 6.75
C MET A 234 2.30 13.19 8.09
N SER A 235 2.27 14.14 9.02
CA SER A 235 2.90 14.05 10.35
C SER A 235 2.45 12.85 11.20
N TYR A 236 1.27 12.27 10.93
CA TYR A 236 0.79 11.15 11.75
C TYR A 236 1.64 9.88 11.60
N LYS A 237 2.38 9.72 10.49
CA LYS A 237 3.13 8.49 10.19
C LYS A 237 4.27 8.25 11.18
N THR A 238 4.93 9.32 11.65
CA THR A 238 6.03 9.25 12.61
C THR A 238 5.59 8.76 14.00
N ARG A 239 4.28 8.67 14.26
CA ARG A 239 3.71 8.11 15.50
C ARG A 239 3.73 6.58 15.54
N PHE A 240 4.09 5.92 14.44
CA PHE A 240 4.14 4.46 14.33
C PHE A 240 5.60 4.02 14.30
N GLN A 241 6.21 3.92 15.47
CA GLN A 241 7.62 3.56 15.64
C GLN A 241 7.80 2.08 16.01
N PRO A 242 8.92 1.44 15.61
CA PRO A 242 9.92 1.96 14.67
C PRO A 242 9.33 2.18 13.28
N LEU A 243 9.84 3.20 12.58
CA LEU A 243 9.51 3.52 11.20
C LEU A 243 10.80 3.47 10.39
N GLU A 244 10.77 2.83 9.23
CA GLU A 244 11.87 2.87 8.26
C GLU A 244 11.56 3.89 7.16
N GLU A 245 12.60 4.57 6.69
CA GLU A 245 12.58 5.44 5.52
C GLU A 245 13.50 4.92 4.43
N LEU A 246 13.14 5.16 3.17
CA LEU A 246 13.99 4.85 2.03
C LEU A 246 15.01 5.98 1.79
N THR A 247 16.27 5.67 2.01
CA THR A 247 17.43 6.56 1.77
C THR A 247 18.19 6.14 0.51
N ASP A 248 19.24 6.88 0.15
CA ASP A 248 20.13 6.53 -0.97
C ASP A 248 20.90 5.22 -0.72
N ASP A 249 21.14 4.86 0.55
CA ASP A 249 21.78 3.62 0.98
C ASP A 249 20.78 2.46 1.19
N GLY A 250 19.49 2.71 0.91
CA GLY A 250 18.40 1.76 1.11
C GLY A 250 17.53 2.08 2.32
N TRP A 251 16.75 1.09 2.76
CA TRP A 251 15.84 1.24 3.90
C TRP A 251 16.61 1.33 5.22
N ALA A 252 16.36 2.39 5.99
CA ALA A 252 17.00 2.61 7.28
C ALA A 252 15.97 3.05 8.33
N LEU A 253 16.25 2.79 9.61
CA LEU A 253 15.40 3.28 10.71
C LEU A 253 15.40 4.80 10.73
N MET A 254 14.21 5.39 10.72
CA MET A 254 14.03 6.82 10.84
C MET A 254 14.40 7.28 12.25
N ALA A 255 15.21 8.34 12.33
CA ALA A 255 15.54 8.94 13.62
C ALA A 255 14.26 9.49 14.29
N PRO A 256 14.09 9.32 15.61
CA PRO A 256 13.00 9.96 16.32
C PRO A 256 13.07 11.48 16.12
N GLU A 257 11.96 12.12 15.75
CA GLU A 257 11.86 13.59 15.78
C GLU A 257 12.07 14.05 17.23
N THR A 258 13.18 14.75 17.49
CA THR A 258 13.50 15.37 18.79
C THR A 258 12.62 16.57 19.10
#